data_AF-A0A2G6MMC3-F1
#
_entry.id   AF-A0A2G6MMC3-F1
#
_cell.length_a   1.000
_cell.length_b   1.000
_cell.length_c   1.000
_cell.angle_alpha   90.00
_cell.angle_beta   90.00
_cell.angle_gamma   90.00
#
_symmetry.space_group_name_H-M   'P 1'
#
loop_
_entity.id
_entity.type
_entity.pdbx_description
1 polymer ?
#
loop_
_entity_poly.entity_id
_entity_poly.type
_entity_poly.pdbx_seq_one_letter_code
_entity_poly.pdbx_strand_id
1 'polypeptide(L)'
;MKRSFIAASCLVVLVMTTDTLAQEPPHPLELPTGNMTLMAPEGSGWKAKRSPVHFPHSLHFGFPCKDCHHTWDGASPVKSCSTSGCHENFWAPLPGTASQDKPNIKSLTGAFHKACRDCHRNEVKIQKTQGIKEIATGPIDCEGCHPTPHSEIENSEEHLAVPLGNLVIRPPEGVAAKKAAVNFPHGQHFEFACQTCHHDWDGESEVESCISCHEELEPAAGRNINNPDNIMYYLAAYHKACLDCHRDTTKKRKAAVKAAAKAGKTLKAEDMPKAGPLGCAACHSES
;
A
#
# COMPACT_ATOMS: atom_id res chain seq x y z
N MET A 1 -56.87 63.95 15.39
CA MET A 1 -56.30 64.02 14.02
C MET A 1 -55.12 63.07 13.93
N LYS A 2 -55.10 62.27 12.86
CA LYS A 2 -54.00 61.48 12.28
C LYS A 2 -53.27 60.46 13.18
N ARG A 3 -53.68 59.20 13.00
CA ARG A 3 -52.96 57.97 13.38
C ARG A 3 -51.75 57.81 12.46
N SER A 4 -50.55 57.75 13.01
CA SER A 4 -49.34 57.40 12.27
C SER A 4 -48.97 55.95 12.60
N PHE A 5 -49.17 55.06 11.62
CA PHE A 5 -48.63 53.70 11.65
C PHE A 5 -47.13 53.77 11.33
N ILE A 6 -46.28 53.37 12.28
CA ILE A 6 -44.86 53.13 12.03
C ILE A 6 -44.71 51.62 11.86
N ALA A 7 -44.55 51.19 10.61
CA ALA A 7 -44.19 49.82 10.27
C ALA A 7 -42.71 49.62 10.58
N ALA A 8 -42.41 48.92 11.68
CA ALA A 8 -41.07 48.46 12.00
C ALA A 8 -40.67 47.35 11.02
N SER A 9 -39.94 47.71 9.97
CA SER A 9 -39.35 46.77 9.03
C SER A 9 -38.15 46.11 9.70
N CYS A 10 -38.33 44.90 10.25
CA CYS A 10 -37.24 44.04 10.70
C CYS A 10 -36.39 43.60 9.51
N LEU A 11 -35.29 44.30 9.25
CA LEU A 11 -34.24 43.87 8.34
C LEU A 11 -33.46 42.72 9.01
N VAL A 12 -33.89 41.48 8.74
CA VAL A 12 -33.13 40.29 9.11
C VAL A 12 -31.99 40.15 8.09
N VAL A 13 -30.80 40.59 8.48
CA VAL A 13 -29.57 40.30 7.75
C VAL A 13 -29.23 38.84 8.00
N LEU A 14 -29.61 37.99 7.05
CA LEU A 14 -29.24 36.57 7.04
C LEU A 14 -27.78 36.47 6.62
N VAL A 15 -26.87 36.48 7.59
CA VAL A 15 -25.45 36.17 7.36
C VAL A 15 -25.38 34.67 7.06
N MET A 16 -25.39 34.32 5.78
CA MET A 16 -25.03 32.99 5.32
C MET A 16 -23.52 32.84 5.55
N THR A 17 -23.13 32.35 6.73
CA THR A 17 -21.79 31.82 6.94
C THR A 17 -21.66 30.61 6.04
N THR A 18 -21.00 30.79 4.90
CA THR A 18 -20.51 29.67 4.12
C THR A 18 -19.46 28.98 4.97
N ASP A 19 -19.86 27.92 5.67
CA ASP A 19 -18.93 26.93 6.19
C ASP A 19 -18.27 26.27 4.97
N THR A 20 -17.21 26.89 4.48
CA THR A 20 -16.18 26.19 3.73
C THR A 20 -15.62 25.15 4.67
N LEU A 21 -16.16 23.93 4.58
CA LEU A 21 -15.54 22.73 5.14
C LEU A 21 -14.15 22.61 4.50
N ALA A 22 -13.15 23.18 5.18
CA ALA A 22 -11.77 22.84 4.91
C ALA A 22 -11.65 21.34 5.16
N GLN A 23 -11.57 20.58 4.08
CA GLN A 23 -11.31 19.15 4.16
C GLN A 23 -9.94 18.99 4.82
N GLU A 24 -9.91 18.45 6.04
CA GLU A 24 -8.65 18.16 6.73
C GLU A 24 -7.75 17.38 5.76
N PRO A 25 -6.47 17.78 5.61
CA PRO A 25 -5.56 17.05 4.77
C PRO A 25 -5.53 15.58 5.24
N PRO A 26 -5.45 14.60 4.33
CA PRO A 26 -5.38 13.21 4.72
C PRO A 26 -4.21 13.04 5.68
N HIS A 27 -4.49 12.52 6.87
CA HIS A 27 -3.45 12.26 7.86
C HIS A 27 -2.46 11.25 7.24
N PRO A 28 -1.14 11.51 7.33
CA PRO A 28 -0.16 10.57 6.82
C PRO A 28 -0.29 9.22 7.55
N LEU A 29 -0.04 8.14 6.82
CA LEU A 29 0.14 6.81 7.39
C LEU A 29 1.54 6.74 7.96
N GLU A 30 1.64 6.65 9.29
CA GLU A 30 2.90 6.41 9.97
C GLU A 30 3.27 4.93 9.88
N LEU A 31 4.31 4.62 9.12
CA LEU A 31 4.85 3.27 8.97
C LEU A 31 6.06 3.10 9.88
N PRO A 32 6.10 2.11 10.79
CA PRO A 32 7.31 1.81 11.54
C PRO A 32 8.41 1.35 10.57
N THR A 33 9.57 2.00 10.58
CA THR A 33 10.72 1.60 9.76
C THR A 33 11.64 0.67 10.55
N GLY A 34 12.70 0.17 9.92
CA GLY A 34 13.72 -0.65 10.58
C GLY A 34 13.19 -1.98 11.13
N ASN A 35 13.67 -2.33 12.32
CA ASN A 35 13.35 -3.59 12.99
C ASN A 35 12.18 -3.45 13.96
N MET A 36 11.37 -4.50 14.04
CA MET A 36 10.32 -4.67 15.03
C MET A 36 10.52 -6.00 15.75
N THR A 37 10.21 -6.05 17.03
CA THR A 37 10.23 -7.31 17.80
C THR A 37 8.82 -7.90 17.87
N LEU A 38 8.64 -9.08 17.28
CA LEU A 38 7.41 -9.85 17.41
C LEU A 38 7.50 -10.77 18.62
N MET A 39 6.59 -10.59 19.57
CA MET A 39 6.52 -11.38 20.79
C MET A 39 5.08 -11.75 21.16
N ALA A 40 4.93 -12.61 22.16
CA ALA A 40 3.61 -12.91 22.70
C ALA A 40 2.98 -11.66 23.31
N PRO A 41 1.67 -11.41 23.09
CA PRO A 41 1.00 -10.26 23.71
C PRO A 41 1.17 -10.26 25.23
N GLU A 42 1.49 -9.10 25.78
CA GLU A 42 1.60 -8.91 27.23
C GLU A 42 0.28 -9.27 27.94
N GLY A 43 0.39 -9.81 29.16
CA GLY A 43 -0.78 -10.18 29.95
C GLY A 43 -1.59 -11.38 29.41
N SER A 44 -1.16 -12.01 28.31
CA SER A 44 -1.88 -13.14 27.71
C SER A 44 -1.85 -14.44 28.53
N GLY A 45 -1.08 -14.49 29.62
CA GLY A 45 -0.91 -15.67 30.47
C GLY A 45 -0.12 -16.81 29.82
N TRP A 46 0.27 -16.67 28.55
CA TRP A 46 1.03 -17.68 27.81
C TRP A 46 2.53 -17.47 27.99
N LYS A 47 3.24 -18.54 28.33
CA LYS A 47 4.71 -18.55 28.34
C LYS A 47 5.22 -18.89 26.94
N ALA A 48 5.90 -17.92 26.31
CA ALA A 48 6.60 -18.17 25.05
C ALA A 48 7.62 -19.30 25.22
N LYS A 49 7.66 -20.24 24.27
CA LYS A 49 8.61 -21.37 24.27
C LYS A 49 9.89 -21.07 23.48
N ARG A 50 9.92 -19.94 22.77
CA ARG A 50 10.96 -19.51 21.86
C ARG A 50 11.26 -18.03 22.10
N SER A 51 12.43 -17.57 21.65
CA SER A 51 12.80 -16.16 21.62
C SER A 51 11.79 -15.30 20.87
N PRO A 52 11.73 -13.99 21.18
CA PRO A 52 11.12 -13.02 20.29
C PRO A 52 11.74 -13.08 18.88
N VAL A 53 10.97 -12.69 17.87
CA VAL A 53 11.44 -12.63 16.48
C VAL A 53 11.84 -11.20 16.15
N HIS A 54 13.06 -11.00 15.66
CA HIS A 54 13.43 -9.74 15.00
C HIS A 54 12.89 -9.74 13.59
N PHE A 55 11.99 -8.81 13.33
CA PHE A 55 11.33 -8.66 12.06
C PHE A 55 11.81 -7.35 11.40
N PRO A 56 12.65 -7.43 10.36
CA PRO A 56 13.11 -6.24 9.64
C PRO A 56 11.99 -5.73 8.72
N HIS A 57 11.11 -4.87 9.24
CA HIS A 57 9.91 -4.42 8.54
C HIS A 57 10.26 -3.64 7.27
N SER A 58 11.27 -2.76 7.33
CA SER A 58 11.74 -2.00 6.16
C SER A 58 12.17 -2.89 4.99
N LEU A 59 12.84 -4.01 5.26
CA LEU A 59 13.24 -4.96 4.20
C LEU A 59 12.03 -5.65 3.54
N HIS A 60 10.86 -5.62 4.17
CA HIS A 60 9.63 -6.19 3.61
C HIS A 60 8.79 -5.17 2.81
N PHE A 61 9.20 -3.90 2.74
CA PHE A 61 8.53 -2.90 1.87
C PHE A 61 8.70 -3.17 0.36
N GLY A 62 9.59 -4.10 0.01
CA GLY A 62 9.67 -4.70 -1.32
C GLY A 62 8.48 -5.60 -1.68
N PHE A 63 7.55 -5.84 -0.76
CA PHE A 63 6.31 -6.60 -0.98
C PHE A 63 5.07 -5.70 -0.82
N PRO A 64 3.97 -5.97 -1.56
CA PRO A 64 2.70 -5.30 -1.35
C PRO A 64 2.23 -5.38 0.10
N CYS A 65 1.77 -4.27 0.67
CA CYS A 65 1.33 -4.22 2.07
C CYS A 65 0.22 -5.25 2.36
N LYS A 66 -0.67 -5.46 1.37
CA LYS A 66 -1.79 -6.41 1.46
C LYS A 66 -1.37 -7.89 1.39
N ASP A 67 -0.12 -8.22 1.07
CA ASP A 67 0.36 -9.60 1.16
C ASP A 67 0.45 -10.05 2.63
N CYS A 68 0.77 -9.12 3.55
CA CYS A 68 0.78 -9.35 4.99
C CYS A 68 -0.50 -8.83 5.65
N HIS A 69 -0.85 -7.57 5.39
CA HIS A 69 -2.06 -6.90 5.90
C HIS A 69 -3.25 -7.16 4.97
N HIS A 70 -3.60 -8.43 4.80
CA HIS A 70 -4.55 -8.92 3.80
C HIS A 70 -6.01 -8.49 3.98
N THR A 71 -6.32 -7.73 5.03
CA THR A 71 -7.64 -7.12 5.26
C THR A 71 -7.61 -5.59 5.21
N TRP A 72 -6.45 -5.01 4.94
CA TRP A 72 -6.28 -3.57 4.90
C TRP A 72 -6.98 -2.96 3.70
N ASP A 73 -7.64 -1.83 3.93
CA ASP A 73 -8.40 -1.09 2.93
C ASP A 73 -7.54 -0.12 2.10
N GLY A 74 -6.28 0.11 2.50
CA GLY A 74 -5.36 1.06 1.85
C GLY A 74 -5.58 2.51 2.28
N ALA A 75 -6.40 2.75 3.30
CA ALA A 75 -6.77 4.11 3.74
C ALA A 75 -6.82 4.28 5.26
N SER A 76 -7.12 3.22 6.02
CA SER A 76 -7.12 3.22 7.47
C SER A 76 -5.72 2.98 8.05
N PRO A 77 -5.48 3.27 9.34
CA PRO A 77 -4.25 2.82 10.00
C PRO A 77 -4.08 1.30 9.91
N VAL A 78 -2.86 0.86 9.63
CA VAL A 78 -2.52 -0.56 9.52
C VAL A 78 -2.59 -1.22 10.89
N LYS A 79 -3.20 -2.41 10.94
CA LYS A 79 -3.47 -3.14 12.20
C LYS A 79 -2.60 -4.39 12.34
N SER A 80 -2.27 -4.73 13.59
CA SER A 80 -1.57 -5.98 13.94
C SER A 80 -2.44 -7.21 13.70
N CYS A 81 -1.83 -8.37 13.44
CA CYS A 81 -2.51 -9.66 13.33
C CYS A 81 -3.35 -10.00 14.58
N SER A 82 -2.89 -9.58 15.76
CA SER A 82 -3.54 -9.83 17.05
C SER A 82 -4.68 -8.85 17.39
N THR A 83 -5.03 -7.96 16.46
CA THR A 83 -6.17 -7.05 16.62
C THR A 83 -7.44 -7.82 16.94
N SER A 84 -8.32 -7.20 17.74
CA SER A 84 -9.52 -7.89 18.17
C SER A 84 -10.41 -8.35 17.01
N GLY A 85 -10.86 -9.60 17.08
CA GLY A 85 -11.61 -10.27 16.01
C GLY A 85 -10.77 -10.83 14.85
N CYS A 86 -9.43 -10.76 14.88
CA CYS A 86 -8.55 -11.26 13.82
C CYS A 86 -7.87 -12.60 14.21
N HIS A 87 -6.68 -12.55 14.82
CA HIS A 87 -5.89 -13.73 15.23
C HIS A 87 -5.60 -13.71 16.74
N GLU A 88 -6.64 -13.67 17.57
CA GLU A 88 -6.50 -13.49 19.03
C GLU A 88 -6.10 -14.78 19.78
N ASN A 89 -6.42 -15.95 19.23
CA ASN A 89 -6.09 -17.22 19.86
C ASN A 89 -4.58 -17.45 19.77
N PHE A 90 -3.85 -17.42 20.90
CA PHE A 90 -2.39 -17.55 20.83
C PHE A 90 -1.97 -18.88 20.16
N TRP A 91 -2.58 -20.00 20.60
CA TRP A 91 -2.40 -21.32 20.02
C TRP A 91 -3.61 -21.78 19.21
N ALA A 92 -3.37 -22.70 18.28
CA ALA A 92 -4.49 -23.38 17.61
C ALA A 92 -5.25 -24.24 18.64
N PRO A 93 -6.58 -24.26 18.59
CA PRO A 93 -7.34 -25.19 19.43
C PRO A 93 -6.92 -26.62 19.11
N LEU A 94 -6.94 -27.48 20.13
CA LEU A 94 -6.64 -28.90 19.95
C LEU A 94 -7.64 -29.51 18.95
N PRO A 95 -7.22 -30.50 18.14
CA PRO A 95 -8.13 -31.21 17.25
C PRO A 95 -9.37 -31.70 18.02
N GLY A 96 -10.57 -31.38 17.52
CA GLY A 96 -11.84 -31.77 18.14
C GLY A 96 -12.34 -30.88 19.29
N THR A 97 -11.61 -29.81 19.67
CA THR A 97 -12.00 -28.88 20.77
C THR A 97 -12.52 -27.53 20.28
N ALA A 98 -12.59 -27.33 18.97
CA ALA A 98 -13.13 -26.10 18.39
C ALA A 98 -14.63 -25.97 18.70
N SER A 99 -15.02 -24.88 19.36
CA SER A 99 -16.42 -24.52 19.59
C SER A 99 -17.14 -24.34 18.27
N GLN A 100 -18.27 -25.03 18.06
CA GLN A 100 -19.11 -24.84 16.87
C GLN A 100 -19.85 -23.48 16.89
N ASP A 101 -20.05 -22.90 18.08
CA ASP A 101 -20.85 -21.69 18.27
C ASP A 101 -20.05 -20.37 18.13
N LYS A 102 -18.74 -20.45 17.88
CA LYS A 102 -17.88 -19.27 17.72
C LYS A 102 -17.17 -19.35 16.36
N PRO A 103 -17.01 -18.22 15.65
CA PRO A 103 -16.16 -18.20 14.46
C PRO A 103 -14.78 -18.73 14.84
N ASN A 104 -14.25 -19.67 14.05
CA ASN A 104 -12.96 -20.29 14.30
C ASN A 104 -11.84 -19.27 14.06
N ILE A 105 -11.56 -18.45 15.07
CA ILE A 105 -10.49 -17.46 15.07
C ILE A 105 -9.16 -18.22 14.97
N LYS A 106 -8.48 -18.06 13.83
CA LYS A 106 -7.21 -18.72 13.54
C LYS A 106 -6.16 -18.28 14.56
N SER A 107 -5.25 -19.19 14.93
CA SER A 107 -4.26 -18.88 15.93
C SER A 107 -3.23 -17.84 15.46
N LEU A 108 -2.77 -16.99 16.38
CA LEU A 108 -1.74 -15.98 16.15
C LEU A 108 -0.44 -16.63 15.70
N THR A 109 0.04 -17.64 16.42
CA THR A 109 1.26 -18.37 16.04
C THR A 109 1.09 -19.08 14.70
N GLY A 110 -0.09 -19.62 14.42
CA GLY A 110 -0.39 -20.24 13.13
C GLY A 110 -0.37 -19.21 11.99
N ALA A 111 -0.93 -18.02 12.21
CA ALA A 111 -0.96 -16.94 11.25
C ALA A 111 0.45 -16.45 10.89
N PHE A 112 1.28 -16.13 11.90
CA PHE A 112 2.67 -15.71 11.68
C PHE A 112 3.48 -16.79 10.95
N HIS A 113 3.47 -18.03 11.44
CA HIS A 113 4.22 -19.11 10.78
C HIS A 113 3.75 -19.36 9.36
N LYS A 114 2.46 -19.23 9.08
CA LYS A 114 1.93 -19.36 7.73
C LYS A 114 2.42 -18.21 6.85
N ALA A 115 2.24 -16.95 7.28
CA ALA A 115 2.60 -15.78 6.50
C ALA A 115 4.11 -15.75 6.16
N CYS A 116 4.96 -15.83 7.19
CA CYS A 116 6.41 -15.73 7.00
C CYS A 116 6.96 -16.93 6.22
N ARG A 117 6.66 -18.16 6.67
CA ARG A 117 7.35 -19.35 6.13
C ARG A 117 6.82 -19.77 4.79
N ASP A 118 5.52 -19.63 4.52
CA ASP A 118 4.98 -20.01 3.21
C ASP A 118 5.54 -19.09 2.13
N CYS A 119 5.62 -17.78 2.40
CA CYS A 119 6.22 -16.81 1.49
C CYS A 119 7.69 -17.15 1.22
N HIS A 120 8.53 -17.24 2.26
CA HIS A 120 9.96 -17.55 2.07
C HIS A 120 10.17 -18.89 1.38
N ARG A 121 9.40 -19.93 1.69
CA ARG A 121 9.48 -21.22 0.98
C ARG A 121 9.09 -21.11 -0.49
N ASN A 122 8.15 -20.24 -0.81
CA ASN A 122 7.76 -19.97 -2.19
C ASN A 122 8.90 -19.27 -2.94
N GLU A 123 9.53 -18.27 -2.33
CA GLU A 123 10.71 -17.59 -2.88
C GLU A 123 11.86 -18.56 -3.13
N VAL A 124 12.17 -19.44 -2.18
CA VAL A 124 13.16 -20.52 -2.40
C VAL A 124 12.82 -21.33 -3.65
N LYS A 125 11.55 -21.70 -3.85
CA LYS A 125 11.13 -22.50 -5.02
C LYS A 125 11.29 -21.69 -6.31
N ILE A 126 10.85 -20.43 -6.33
CA ILE A 126 10.95 -19.55 -7.50
C ILE A 126 12.42 -19.38 -7.89
N GLN A 127 13.29 -19.02 -6.96
CA GLN A 127 14.72 -18.81 -7.22
C GLN A 127 15.39 -20.09 -7.75
N LYS A 128 15.05 -21.27 -7.19
CA LYS A 128 15.51 -22.56 -7.73
C LYS A 128 15.02 -22.82 -9.16
N THR A 129 13.77 -22.51 -9.48
CA THR A 129 13.25 -22.67 -10.85
C THR A 129 13.91 -21.73 -11.85
N GLN A 130 14.42 -20.58 -11.39
CA GLN A 130 15.19 -19.63 -12.18
C GLN A 130 16.67 -20.02 -12.31
N GLY A 131 17.11 -21.12 -11.70
CA GLY A 131 18.49 -21.58 -11.74
C GLY A 131 19.43 -20.79 -10.81
N ILE A 132 18.89 -20.00 -9.90
CA ILE A 132 19.68 -19.28 -8.88
C ILE A 132 20.25 -20.30 -7.90
N LYS A 133 21.58 -20.31 -7.76
CA LYS A 133 22.30 -21.25 -6.88
C LYS A 133 22.36 -20.76 -5.44
N GLU A 134 22.53 -19.46 -5.26
CA GLU A 134 22.63 -18.81 -3.95
C GLU A 134 21.28 -18.15 -3.64
N ILE A 135 20.50 -18.83 -2.80
CA ILE A 135 19.13 -18.42 -2.50
C ILE A 135 19.18 -17.29 -1.47
N ALA A 136 18.65 -16.13 -1.85
CA ALA A 136 18.54 -14.96 -1.00
C ALA A 136 17.06 -14.75 -0.62
N THR A 137 16.67 -15.26 0.55
CA THR A 137 15.34 -15.06 1.15
C THR A 137 15.46 -15.16 2.66
N GLY A 138 14.45 -14.68 3.39
CA GLY A 138 14.41 -14.79 4.84
C GLY A 138 14.32 -16.24 5.36
N PRO A 139 14.49 -16.42 6.68
CA PRO A 139 14.57 -17.73 7.33
C PRO A 139 13.27 -18.54 7.24
N ILE A 140 13.41 -19.88 7.26
CA ILE A 140 12.28 -20.84 7.24
C ILE A 140 12.33 -21.87 8.36
N ASP A 141 13.49 -22.03 8.97
CA ASP A 141 13.78 -22.83 10.14
C ASP A 141 13.48 -22.06 11.44
N CYS A 142 13.52 -22.77 12.57
CA CYS A 142 13.13 -22.17 13.85
C CYS A 142 14.18 -21.16 14.31
N GLU A 143 15.45 -21.53 14.27
CA GLU A 143 16.58 -20.78 14.82
C GLU A 143 16.84 -19.49 14.03
N GLY A 144 16.58 -19.49 12.71
CA GLY A 144 16.67 -18.30 11.87
C GLY A 144 15.62 -17.23 12.21
N CYS A 145 14.42 -17.62 12.65
CA CYS A 145 13.40 -16.66 13.12
C CYS A 145 13.48 -16.39 14.63
N HIS A 146 13.79 -17.43 15.41
CA HIS A 146 13.84 -17.43 16.87
C HIS A 146 15.28 -17.70 17.33
N PRO A 147 16.17 -16.67 17.30
CA PRO A 147 17.58 -16.85 17.60
C PRO A 147 17.83 -17.28 19.05
N THR A 148 18.90 -18.05 19.26
CA THR A 148 19.37 -18.46 20.59
C THR A 148 20.85 -18.05 20.74
N PRO A 149 21.24 -17.32 21.81
CA PRO A 149 20.44 -16.89 22.96
C PRO A 149 19.37 -15.87 22.60
N HIS A 150 18.43 -15.61 23.53
CA HIS A 150 17.39 -14.61 23.34
C HIS A 150 18.03 -13.27 23.00
N SER A 151 17.59 -12.69 21.90
CA SER A 151 17.96 -11.36 21.49
C SER A 151 17.15 -10.31 22.28
N GLU A 152 17.73 -9.12 22.45
CA GLU A 152 17.09 -8.03 23.18
C GLU A 152 15.87 -7.51 22.42
N ILE A 153 14.90 -6.93 23.13
CA ILE A 153 13.75 -6.31 22.48
C ILE A 153 14.23 -5.03 21.80
N GLU A 154 14.11 -4.99 20.48
CA GLU A 154 14.45 -3.83 19.65
C GLU A 154 13.24 -3.49 18.78
N ASN A 155 12.71 -2.28 18.96
CA ASN A 155 11.73 -1.70 18.06
C ASN A 155 12.32 -0.37 17.60
N SER A 156 12.27 -0.13 16.30
CA SER A 156 12.54 1.19 15.76
C SER A 156 11.50 2.17 16.30
N GLU A 157 11.98 3.31 16.78
CA GLU A 157 11.14 4.47 17.12
C GLU A 157 10.96 5.40 15.91
N GLU A 158 11.58 5.05 14.77
CA GLU A 158 11.48 5.81 13.54
C GLU A 158 10.23 5.40 12.75
N HIS A 159 9.56 6.42 12.21
CA HIS A 159 8.36 6.28 11.43
C HIS A 159 8.51 7.02 10.10
N LEU A 160 8.04 6.39 9.03
CA LEU A 160 7.90 7.00 7.72
C LEU A 160 6.47 7.49 7.53
N ALA A 161 6.31 8.79 7.34
CA ALA A 161 5.04 9.41 7.03
C ALA A 161 4.71 9.23 5.53
N VAL A 162 3.75 8.36 5.22
CA VAL A 162 3.31 8.09 3.84
C VAL A 162 1.99 8.80 3.55
N PRO A 163 1.89 9.63 2.50
CA PRO A 163 0.66 10.37 2.23
C PRO A 163 -0.44 9.41 1.74
N LEU A 164 -1.60 9.47 2.41
CA LEU A 164 -2.76 8.66 2.10
C LEU A 164 -3.73 9.34 1.13
N GLY A 165 -4.57 8.52 0.50
CA GLY A 165 -5.64 9.00 -0.36
C GLY A 165 -5.13 9.45 -1.73
N ASN A 166 -5.56 10.64 -2.14
CA ASN A 166 -5.32 11.16 -3.48
C ASN A 166 -4.22 12.23 -3.47
N LEU A 167 -3.19 12.04 -4.30
CA LEU A 167 -2.11 12.99 -4.52
C LEU A 167 -2.39 13.81 -5.77
N VAL A 168 -2.11 15.10 -5.73
CA VAL A 168 -2.25 15.97 -6.91
C VAL A 168 -0.88 16.13 -7.56
N ILE A 169 -0.65 15.44 -8.67
CA ILE A 169 0.60 15.52 -9.42
C ILE A 169 0.50 16.70 -10.39
N ARG A 170 1.43 17.64 -10.24
CA ARG A 170 1.57 18.85 -11.08
C ARG A 170 2.93 18.86 -11.76
N PRO A 171 3.08 19.59 -12.88
CA PRO A 171 4.40 19.87 -13.43
C PRO A 171 5.30 20.57 -12.40
N PRO A 172 6.62 20.42 -12.50
CA PRO A 172 7.57 21.18 -11.69
C PRO A 172 7.40 22.69 -11.89
N GLU A 173 7.91 23.46 -10.92
CA GLU A 173 7.91 24.91 -11.01
C GLU A 173 8.60 25.40 -12.30
N GLY A 174 8.05 26.46 -12.90
CA GLY A 174 8.55 26.99 -14.17
C GLY A 174 8.03 26.28 -15.43
N VAL A 175 7.33 25.15 -15.32
CA VAL A 175 6.71 24.47 -16.47
C VAL A 175 5.23 24.81 -16.61
N ALA A 176 4.87 25.41 -17.74
CA ALA A 176 3.46 25.69 -18.06
C ALA A 176 2.68 24.40 -18.36
N ALA A 177 1.67 24.11 -17.54
CA ALA A 177 0.82 22.93 -17.70
C ALA A 177 -0.03 23.01 -18.97
N LYS A 178 0.04 21.97 -19.82
CA LYS A 178 -0.82 21.82 -21.02
C LYS A 178 -2.09 21.00 -20.76
N LYS A 179 -2.20 20.40 -19.58
CA LYS A 179 -3.29 19.51 -19.14
C LYS A 179 -3.58 19.77 -17.67
N ALA A 180 -4.77 19.38 -17.22
CA ALA A 180 -5.13 19.40 -15.81
C ALA A 180 -4.16 18.55 -14.97
N ALA A 181 -4.03 18.90 -13.69
CA ALA A 181 -3.25 18.12 -12.74
C ALA A 181 -3.84 16.71 -12.62
N VAL A 182 -2.98 15.72 -12.37
CA VAL A 182 -3.43 14.33 -12.22
C VAL A 182 -3.84 14.12 -10.77
N ASN A 183 -5.08 13.67 -10.57
CA ASN A 183 -5.58 13.24 -9.26
C ASN A 183 -5.24 11.75 -9.08
N PHE A 184 -4.12 11.46 -8.43
CA PHE A 184 -3.55 10.12 -8.32
C PHE A 184 -4.00 9.42 -7.03
N PRO A 185 -4.79 8.33 -7.09
CA PRO A 185 -5.27 7.62 -5.91
C PRO A 185 -4.18 6.70 -5.33
N HIS A 186 -3.22 7.26 -4.60
CA HIS A 186 -2.06 6.57 -4.06
C HIS A 186 -2.43 5.39 -3.16
N GLY A 187 -3.40 5.55 -2.25
CA GLY A 187 -3.85 4.46 -1.37
C GLY A 187 -4.45 3.26 -2.13
N GLN A 188 -4.99 3.46 -3.33
CA GLN A 188 -5.48 2.37 -4.18
C GLN A 188 -4.35 1.57 -4.85
N HIS A 189 -3.14 2.12 -4.88
CA HIS A 189 -1.96 1.49 -5.50
C HIS A 189 -1.09 0.71 -4.50
N PHE A 190 -1.45 0.64 -3.22
CA PHE A 190 -0.74 -0.19 -2.22
C PHE A 190 -0.92 -1.70 -2.36
N GLU A 191 -1.55 -2.13 -3.46
CA GLU A 191 -1.46 -3.49 -3.98
C GLU A 191 -0.12 -3.76 -4.69
N PHE A 192 0.70 -2.73 -4.87
CA PHE A 192 2.06 -2.82 -5.37
C PHE A 192 3.05 -2.45 -4.26
N ALA A 193 4.25 -3.04 -4.30
CA ALA A 193 5.34 -2.67 -3.40
C ALA A 193 5.77 -1.20 -3.65
N CYS A 194 6.23 -0.51 -2.61
CA CYS A 194 6.69 0.89 -2.70
C CYS A 194 7.76 1.06 -3.80
N GLN A 195 8.69 0.11 -3.84
CA GLN A 195 9.78 0.04 -4.81
C GLN A 195 9.33 -0.23 -6.26
N THR A 196 8.05 -0.53 -6.49
CA THR A 196 7.49 -0.58 -7.85
C THR A 196 7.48 0.80 -8.50
N CYS A 197 7.32 1.86 -7.70
CA CYS A 197 7.28 3.25 -8.17
C CYS A 197 8.51 4.03 -7.67
N HIS A 198 8.85 3.89 -6.39
CA HIS A 198 10.05 4.48 -5.79
C HIS A 198 11.22 3.50 -5.93
N HIS A 199 11.65 3.25 -7.16
CA HIS A 199 12.50 2.12 -7.52
C HIS A 199 13.93 2.17 -6.94
N ASP A 200 14.40 3.36 -6.58
CA ASP A 200 15.72 3.53 -5.95
C ASP A 200 15.63 3.77 -4.43
N TRP A 201 14.43 3.64 -3.85
CA TRP A 201 14.22 3.82 -2.42
C TRP A 201 14.73 2.62 -1.61
N ASP A 202 15.49 2.93 -0.56
CA ASP A 202 16.16 1.95 0.31
C ASP A 202 15.23 1.28 1.34
N GLY A 203 14.02 1.80 1.54
CA GLY A 203 13.06 1.29 2.53
C GLY A 203 13.17 1.95 3.91
N GLU A 204 14.11 2.87 4.10
CA GLU A 204 14.39 3.51 5.40
C GLU A 204 14.37 5.04 5.31
N SER A 205 14.97 5.61 4.28
CA SER A 205 15.03 7.05 4.04
C SER A 205 13.66 7.67 3.75
N GLU A 206 13.58 9.01 3.81
CA GLU A 206 12.40 9.73 3.32
C GLU A 206 12.17 9.42 1.84
N VAL A 207 10.90 9.21 1.48
CA VAL A 207 10.53 8.87 0.10
C VAL A 207 10.56 10.12 -0.77
N GLU A 208 11.46 10.17 -1.73
CA GLU A 208 11.57 11.28 -2.65
C GLU A 208 10.54 11.25 -3.79
N SER A 209 10.24 12.44 -4.33
CA SER A 209 9.40 12.58 -5.53
C SER A 209 10.19 12.24 -6.80
N CYS A 210 9.51 11.86 -7.88
CA CYS A 210 10.17 11.52 -9.15
C CYS A 210 11.09 12.65 -9.67
N ILE A 211 10.75 13.92 -9.41
CA ILE A 211 11.45 15.08 -9.98
C ILE A 211 12.81 15.33 -9.30
N SER A 212 13.07 14.78 -8.10
CA SER A 212 14.39 14.93 -7.46
C SER A 212 15.50 14.23 -8.25
N CYS A 213 15.16 13.16 -8.97
CA CYS A 213 16.09 12.44 -9.84
C CYS A 213 15.76 12.61 -11.32
N HIS A 214 14.48 12.66 -11.70
CA HIS A 214 14.05 12.89 -13.10
C HIS A 214 13.75 14.37 -13.33
N GLU A 215 14.80 15.20 -13.32
CA GLU A 215 14.71 16.67 -13.26
C GLU A 215 14.63 17.37 -14.63
N GLU A 216 14.93 16.69 -15.73
CA GLU A 216 14.96 17.34 -17.04
C GLU A 216 13.56 17.82 -17.42
N LEU A 217 13.44 19.09 -17.84
CA LEU A 217 12.16 19.74 -18.18
C LEU A 217 11.80 19.63 -19.67
N GLU A 218 12.77 19.25 -20.50
CA GLU A 218 12.62 19.04 -21.93
C GLU A 218 13.24 17.70 -22.34
N PRO A 219 12.67 16.99 -23.32
CA PRO A 219 13.21 15.72 -23.74
C PRO A 219 14.51 15.88 -24.55
N ALA A 220 15.50 15.01 -24.31
CA ALA A 220 16.72 14.96 -25.09
C ALA A 220 16.48 14.60 -26.57
N ALA A 221 15.50 13.71 -26.85
CA ALA A 221 15.22 13.28 -28.21
C ALA A 221 13.73 12.96 -28.42
N GLY A 222 12.97 13.99 -28.78
CA GLY A 222 11.53 13.90 -29.09
C GLY A 222 10.68 13.47 -27.89
N ARG A 223 9.35 13.49 -28.00
CA ARG A 223 8.46 13.19 -26.84
C ARG A 223 8.12 11.70 -26.66
N ASN A 224 8.92 10.81 -27.24
CA ASN A 224 8.69 9.37 -27.10
C ASN A 224 9.11 8.90 -25.70
N ILE A 225 8.13 8.44 -24.90
CA ILE A 225 8.36 7.96 -23.53
C ILE A 225 9.18 6.65 -23.46
N ASN A 226 9.35 5.96 -24.58
CA ASN A 226 10.17 4.76 -24.68
C ASN A 226 11.57 5.04 -25.21
N ASN A 227 11.92 6.31 -25.48
CA ASN A 227 13.28 6.65 -25.86
C ASN A 227 14.18 6.58 -24.61
N PRO A 228 15.24 5.74 -24.59
CA PRO A 228 16.17 5.68 -23.47
C PRO A 228 16.83 7.03 -23.15
N ASP A 229 17.01 7.90 -24.15
CA ASP A 229 17.59 9.23 -23.96
C ASP A 229 16.67 10.16 -23.13
N ASN A 230 15.39 9.83 -22.98
CA ASN A 230 14.43 10.61 -22.21
C ASN A 230 14.25 10.09 -20.78
N ILE A 231 15.16 9.23 -20.27
CA ILE A 231 14.98 8.63 -18.93
C ILE A 231 14.92 9.69 -17.82
N MET A 232 15.70 10.77 -17.91
CA MET A 232 15.74 11.84 -16.91
C MET A 232 14.63 12.89 -17.11
N TYR A 233 13.87 12.83 -18.20
CA TYR A 233 12.78 13.74 -18.48
C TYR A 233 11.55 13.41 -17.62
N TYR A 234 11.17 14.34 -16.73
CA TYR A 234 10.14 14.10 -15.71
C TYR A 234 8.82 13.53 -16.28
N LEU A 235 8.37 14.08 -17.41
CA LEU A 235 7.12 13.67 -18.04
C LEU A 235 7.22 12.27 -18.65
N ALA A 236 8.39 11.87 -19.14
CA ALA A 236 8.61 10.50 -19.58
C ALA A 236 8.61 9.55 -18.39
N ALA A 237 9.24 9.91 -17.27
CA ALA A 237 9.24 9.10 -16.05
C ALA A 237 7.81 8.80 -15.56
N TYR A 238 6.99 9.83 -15.33
CA TYR A 238 5.59 9.65 -14.90
C TYR A 238 4.77 8.83 -15.89
N HIS A 239 4.81 9.17 -17.19
CA HIS A 239 4.01 8.46 -18.18
C HIS A 239 4.47 7.01 -18.35
N LYS A 240 5.77 6.74 -18.28
CA LYS A 240 6.30 5.39 -18.40
C LYS A 240 5.83 4.54 -17.21
N ALA A 241 6.03 5.01 -15.99
CA ALA A 241 5.61 4.31 -14.77
C ALA A 241 4.11 3.98 -14.78
N CYS A 242 3.25 4.97 -15.05
CA CYS A 242 1.81 4.78 -15.03
C CYS A 242 1.30 3.95 -16.24
N LEU A 243 1.67 4.35 -17.46
CA LEU A 243 1.07 3.76 -18.67
C LEU A 243 1.58 2.35 -18.95
N ASP A 244 2.85 2.03 -18.66
CA ASP A 244 3.34 0.67 -18.87
C ASP A 244 2.66 -0.31 -17.92
N CYS A 245 2.54 0.04 -16.63
CA CYS A 245 1.78 -0.77 -15.68
C CYS A 245 0.30 -0.93 -16.10
N HIS A 246 -0.37 0.15 -16.50
CA HIS A 246 -1.77 0.09 -16.94
C HIS A 246 -1.97 -0.72 -18.24
N ARG A 247 -1.00 -0.66 -19.17
CA ARG A 247 -1.00 -1.50 -20.38
C ARG A 247 -0.87 -2.96 -20.01
N ASP A 248 0.02 -3.28 -19.07
CA ASP A 248 0.29 -4.66 -18.68
C ASP A 248 -0.85 -5.27 -17.86
N THR A 249 -1.46 -4.52 -16.95
CA THR A 249 -2.69 -4.96 -16.26
C THR A 249 -3.83 -5.18 -17.24
N THR A 250 -3.99 -4.31 -18.25
CA THR A 250 -4.96 -4.50 -19.34
C THR A 250 -4.68 -5.77 -20.14
N LYS A 251 -3.43 -6.05 -20.51
CA LYS A 251 -3.03 -7.28 -21.21
C LYS A 251 -3.31 -8.51 -20.35
N LYS A 252 -2.94 -8.49 -19.07
CA LYS A 252 -3.18 -9.58 -18.10
C LYS A 252 -4.68 -9.87 -17.97
N ARG A 253 -5.52 -8.83 -17.86
CA ARG A 253 -6.98 -8.96 -17.82
C ARG A 253 -7.53 -9.62 -19.08
N LYS A 254 -7.11 -9.17 -20.28
CA LYS A 254 -7.50 -9.79 -21.56
C LYS A 254 -7.08 -11.26 -21.64
N ALA A 255 -5.87 -11.58 -21.19
CA ALA A 255 -5.36 -12.95 -21.16
C ALA A 255 -6.17 -13.85 -20.21
N ALA A 256 -6.50 -13.36 -19.02
CA ALA A 256 -7.34 -14.07 -18.05
C ALA A 256 -8.73 -14.38 -18.62
N VAL A 257 -9.39 -13.40 -19.23
CA VAL A 257 -10.69 -13.60 -19.91
C VAL A 257 -10.59 -14.67 -21.00
N LYS A 258 -9.55 -14.61 -21.84
CA LYS A 258 -9.33 -15.60 -22.90
C LYS A 258 -9.08 -17.00 -22.34
N ALA A 259 -8.31 -17.12 -21.25
CA ALA A 259 -8.02 -18.40 -20.61
C ALA A 259 -9.28 -19.01 -19.98
N ALA A 260 -10.10 -18.20 -19.30
CA ALA A 260 -11.36 -18.66 -18.73
C ALA A 260 -12.34 -19.12 -19.81
N ALA A 261 -12.48 -18.35 -20.89
CA ALA A 261 -13.33 -18.74 -22.03
C ALA A 261 -12.89 -20.08 -22.64
N LYS A 262 -11.57 -20.30 -22.81
CA LYS A 262 -11.03 -21.59 -23.26
C LYS A 262 -11.33 -22.75 -22.30
N ALA A 263 -11.45 -22.47 -21.01
CA ALA A 263 -11.79 -23.44 -19.97
C ALA A 263 -13.31 -23.61 -19.78
N GLY A 264 -14.15 -23.02 -20.63
CA GLY A 264 -15.61 -23.06 -20.50
C GLY A 264 -16.15 -22.29 -19.30
N LYS A 265 -15.36 -21.37 -18.73
CA LYS A 265 -15.71 -20.55 -17.57
C LYS A 265 -15.94 -19.09 -17.98
N THR A 266 -16.82 -18.42 -17.26
CA THR A 266 -16.99 -16.97 -17.33
C THR A 266 -16.34 -16.35 -16.10
N LEU A 267 -15.46 -15.37 -16.29
CA LEU A 267 -14.90 -14.56 -15.20
C LEU A 267 -15.81 -13.38 -14.94
N LYS A 268 -16.13 -13.14 -13.67
CA LYS A 268 -16.85 -11.92 -13.28
C LYS A 268 -15.89 -10.75 -13.18
N ALA A 269 -16.42 -9.53 -13.24
CA ALA A 269 -15.60 -8.31 -13.22
C ALA A 269 -14.82 -8.14 -11.91
N GLU A 270 -15.40 -8.64 -10.82
CA GLU A 270 -14.87 -8.58 -9.46
C GLU A 270 -13.73 -9.58 -9.25
N ASP A 271 -13.70 -10.67 -10.02
CA ASP A 271 -12.66 -11.71 -9.98
C ASP A 271 -11.46 -11.36 -10.89
N MET A 272 -11.48 -10.20 -11.55
CA MET A 272 -10.45 -9.76 -12.48
C MET A 272 -9.58 -8.67 -11.88
N PRO A 273 -8.26 -8.64 -12.23
CA PRO A 273 -7.41 -7.50 -11.91
C PRO A 273 -8.03 -6.20 -12.43
N LYS A 274 -8.05 -5.17 -11.57
CA LYS A 274 -8.43 -3.82 -11.98
C LYS A 274 -7.44 -3.34 -13.05
N ALA A 275 -7.96 -2.79 -14.13
CA ALA A 275 -7.14 -2.22 -15.20
C ALA A 275 -7.12 -0.70 -15.02
N GLY A 276 -5.92 -0.10 -15.10
CA GLY A 276 -5.78 1.34 -14.97
C GLY A 276 -6.10 2.11 -16.26
N PRO A 277 -6.32 3.43 -16.16
CA PRO A 277 -6.61 4.29 -17.31
C PRO A 277 -5.42 4.41 -18.28
N LEU A 278 -5.71 4.46 -19.58
CA LEU A 278 -4.70 4.66 -20.64
C LEU A 278 -4.92 5.93 -21.46
N GLY A 279 -6.08 6.57 -21.34
CA GLY A 279 -6.43 7.76 -22.09
C GLY A 279 -6.00 9.04 -21.36
N CYS A 280 -5.60 10.06 -22.12
CA CYS A 280 -5.13 11.33 -21.56
C CYS A 280 -6.15 11.95 -20.60
N ALA A 281 -7.42 12.04 -21.00
CA ALA A 281 -8.50 12.62 -20.19
C ALA A 281 -8.90 11.75 -18.99
N ALA A 282 -8.54 10.45 -19.00
CA ALA A 282 -8.82 9.55 -17.89
C ALA A 282 -7.81 9.72 -16.73
N CYS A 283 -6.63 10.29 -17.01
CA CYS A 283 -5.65 10.67 -15.98
C CYS A 283 -5.67 12.19 -15.71
N HIS A 284 -5.85 13.00 -16.75
CA HIS A 284 -5.91 14.46 -16.69
C HIS A 284 -7.36 14.96 -16.83
N SER A 285 -8.24 14.53 -15.94
CA SER A 285 -9.59 15.07 -15.89
C SER A 285 -9.57 16.44 -15.22
N GLU A 286 -10.38 17.38 -15.72
CA GLU A 286 -10.66 18.60 -14.98
C GLU A 286 -11.42 18.20 -13.70
N SER A 287 -10.87 18.59 -12.56
CA SER A 287 -11.48 18.44 -11.24
C SER A 287 -12.65 19.39 -11.08
#